data_AF-A0A925U0X9-F1
#
_entry.id   AF-A0A925U0X9-F1
#
_cell.length_a   1.000
_cell.length_b   1.000
_cell.length_c   1.000
_cell.angle_alpha   90.00
_cell.angle_beta   90.00
_cell.angle_gamma   90.00
#
_symmetry.space_group_name_H-M   'P 1'
#
loop_
_entity.id
_entity.type
_entity.pdbx_description
1 polymer ?
#
loop_
_entity_poly.entity_id
_entity_poly.type
_entity_poly.pdbx_seq_one_letter_code
_entity_poly.pdbx_strand_id
1 'polypeptide(L)'
;VRSGSKVGSRYAFMRASTNQAYCPTLRGRVETALDPDIGSVQEIVIDGLTSSAVANAMKAGLAALIEAGPRGGCLRVGAGNYGGQLGQHHYHLKDLLP
;
A
#
# COMPACT_ATOMS: atom_id res chain seq x y z
N VAL A 1 7.14 5.87 1.68
CA VAL A 1 7.83 4.70 2.28
C VAL A 1 8.24 3.73 1.18
N ARG A 2 9.51 3.30 1.16
CA ARG A 2 10.12 2.40 0.15
C ARG A 2 10.23 0.94 0.57
N SER A 3 10.22 0.65 1.86
CA SER A 3 10.52 -0.67 2.39
C SER A 3 9.33 -1.63 2.36
N GLY A 4 8.12 -1.14 2.65
CA GLY A 4 6.90 -1.94 2.81
C GLY A 4 7.03 -3.00 3.91
N SER A 5 6.26 -2.88 5.00
CA SER A 5 6.36 -3.84 6.11
C SER A 5 5.17 -4.79 6.18
N LYS A 6 5.38 -5.99 6.73
CA LYS A 6 4.31 -6.88 7.17
C LYS A 6 4.55 -7.30 8.63
N VAL A 7 3.48 -7.68 9.31
CA VAL A 7 3.54 -8.23 10.67
C VAL A 7 4.19 -9.61 10.64
N GLY A 8 5.09 -9.84 11.61
CA GLY A 8 5.82 -11.09 11.75
C GLY A 8 7.02 -11.21 10.80
N SER A 9 7.75 -12.31 10.97
CA SER A 9 8.97 -12.61 10.23
C SER A 9 9.22 -14.12 10.23
N ARG A 10 10.03 -14.58 9.27
CA ARG A 10 10.60 -15.94 9.33
C ARG A 10 11.56 -16.10 10.52
N TYR A 11 12.15 -15.01 10.98
CA TYR A 11 13.06 -15.00 12.13
C TYR A 11 12.29 -14.63 13.40
N ALA A 12 12.30 -15.52 14.40
CA ALA A 12 11.47 -15.41 15.60
C ALA A 12 11.66 -14.11 16.40
N PHE A 13 12.84 -13.49 16.34
CA PHE A 13 13.15 -12.26 17.06
C PHE A 13 12.63 -10.97 16.38
N MET A 14 12.16 -11.05 15.13
CA MET A 14 11.69 -9.88 14.39
C MET A 14 10.16 -9.76 14.41
N ARG A 15 9.67 -8.64 14.95
CA ARG A 15 8.23 -8.32 15.00
C ARG A 15 7.64 -7.88 13.66
N ALA A 16 8.47 -7.31 12.79
CA ALA A 16 8.09 -6.90 11.44
C ALA A 16 9.21 -7.27 10.47
N SER A 17 8.85 -7.49 9.21
CA SER A 17 9.80 -7.72 8.13
C SER A 17 9.33 -7.04 6.85
N THR A 18 10.14 -7.10 5.79
CA THR A 18 9.69 -6.68 4.46
C THR A 18 8.48 -7.49 4.00
N ASN A 19 7.59 -6.83 3.26
CA ASN A 19 6.45 -7.47 2.62
C ASN A 19 6.87 -7.98 1.23
N GLN A 20 7.44 -9.18 1.19
CA GLN A 20 8.03 -9.76 -0.03
C GLN A 20 7.05 -9.91 -1.19
N ALA A 21 5.73 -10.02 -0.93
CA ALA A 21 4.72 -10.13 -1.98
C ALA A 21 4.70 -8.89 -2.90
N TYR A 22 5.15 -7.73 -2.37
CA TYR A 22 5.21 -6.44 -3.06
C TYR A 22 6.66 -6.02 -3.40
N CYS A 23 7.63 -6.94 -3.40
CA CYS A 23 9.01 -6.65 -3.79
C CYS A 23 9.28 -7.10 -5.24
N PRO A 24 9.37 -6.20 -6.23
CA PRO A 24 9.59 -6.56 -7.63
C PRO A 24 10.86 -7.39 -7.84
N THR A 25 11.92 -7.11 -7.09
CA THR A 25 13.22 -7.80 -7.17
C THR A 25 13.21 -9.23 -6.63
N LEU A 26 12.16 -9.62 -5.90
CA LEU A 26 11.98 -10.98 -5.39
C LEU A 26 11.03 -11.82 -6.26
N ARG A 27 10.53 -11.26 -7.36
CA ARG A 27 9.69 -11.99 -8.33
C ARG A 27 10.41 -13.27 -8.79
N GLY A 28 9.67 -14.37 -8.85
CA GLY A 28 10.20 -15.70 -9.16
C GLY A 28 10.82 -16.46 -7.98
N ARG A 29 11.02 -15.81 -6.81
CA ARG A 29 11.46 -16.47 -5.57
C ARG A 29 10.37 -16.58 -4.50
N VAL A 30 9.33 -15.78 -4.63
CA VAL A 30 8.20 -15.71 -3.70
C VAL A 30 6.90 -15.57 -4.49
N GLU A 31 5.78 -15.94 -3.87
CA GLU A 31 4.46 -15.58 -4.38
C GLU A 31 4.34 -14.05 -4.38
N THR A 32 4.09 -13.47 -5.55
CA THR A 32 4.01 -12.02 -5.74
C THR A 32 2.57 -11.59 -5.92
N ALA A 33 2.21 -10.46 -5.33
CA ALA A 33 0.93 -9.80 -5.54
C ALA A 33 0.98 -8.75 -6.67
N LEU A 34 2.12 -8.65 -7.37
CA LEU A 34 2.37 -7.63 -8.39
C LEU A 34 2.11 -8.18 -9.79
N ASP A 35 1.47 -7.37 -10.64
CA ASP A 35 1.38 -7.65 -12.07
C ASP A 35 2.77 -7.60 -12.72
N PRO A 36 2.98 -8.27 -13.88
CA PRO A 36 4.31 -8.42 -14.47
C PRO A 36 5.03 -7.10 -14.82
N ASP A 37 4.26 -6.08 -15.19
CA ASP A 37 4.71 -4.75 -15.61
C ASP A 37 5.04 -3.81 -14.44
N ILE A 38 4.71 -4.19 -13.21
CA ILE A 38 5.04 -3.40 -12.02
C ILE A 38 6.54 -3.56 -11.68
N GLY A 39 7.31 -2.52 -11.92
CA GLY A 39 8.76 -2.47 -11.63
C GLY A 39 9.13 -1.83 -10.28
N SER A 40 8.20 -1.10 -9.65
CA SER A 40 8.41 -0.41 -8.38
C SER A 40 7.09 -0.29 -7.60
N VAL A 41 7.18 -0.21 -6.28
CA VAL A 41 6.03 -0.02 -5.38
C VAL A 41 6.36 1.07 -4.38
N GLN A 42 5.44 2.02 -4.20
CA GLN A 42 5.58 3.10 -3.24
C GLN A 42 4.37 3.19 -2.33
N GLU A 43 4.63 3.27 -1.02
CA GLU A 43 3.59 3.41 -0.01
C GLU A 43 3.58 4.83 0.55
N ILE A 44 2.41 5.43 0.69
CA ILE A 44 2.20 6.70 1.38
C ILE A 44 1.42 6.40 2.67
N VAL A 45 2.04 6.70 3.81
CA VAL A 45 1.42 6.55 5.13
C VAL A 45 0.96 7.92 5.59
N ILE A 46 -0.27 8.00 6.10
CA ILE A 46 -0.92 9.25 6.49
C ILE A 46 -1.40 9.12 7.92
N ASP A 47 -0.87 9.99 8.79
CA ASP A 47 -1.39 10.21 10.13
C ASP A 47 -2.22 11.50 10.13
N GLY A 48 -3.31 11.52 10.90
CA GLY A 48 -4.20 12.68 10.99
C GLY A 48 -4.86 12.78 12.35
N LEU A 49 -5.22 14.02 12.73
CA LEU A 49 -5.87 14.31 14.02
C LEU A 49 -7.31 13.77 14.08
N THR A 50 -7.95 13.56 12.93
CA THR A 50 -9.29 12.99 12.82
C THR A 50 -9.34 11.97 11.69
N SER A 51 -10.27 11.02 11.81
CA SER A 51 -10.51 10.05 10.74
C SER A 51 -10.91 10.71 9.41
N SER A 52 -11.67 11.80 9.47
CA SER A 52 -12.06 12.57 8.28
C SER A 52 -10.86 13.26 7.61
N ALA A 53 -9.89 13.74 8.38
CA ALA A 53 -8.67 14.33 7.83
C ALA A 53 -7.85 13.28 7.06
N VAL A 54 -7.71 12.07 7.61
CA VAL A 54 -7.04 10.95 6.93
C VAL A 54 -7.78 10.58 5.65
N ALA A 55 -9.11 10.41 5.71
CA ALA A 55 -9.91 10.10 4.54
C ALA A 55 -9.79 11.17 3.43
N ASN A 56 -9.84 12.45 3.80
CA ASN A 56 -9.71 13.56 2.84
C ASN A 56 -8.32 13.60 2.21
N ALA A 57 -7.26 13.34 2.98
CA ALA A 57 -5.90 13.25 2.46
C ALA A 57 -5.75 12.06 1.49
N MET A 58 -6.34 10.91 1.82
CA MET A 58 -6.39 9.75 0.91
C MET A 58 -7.13 10.07 -0.39
N LYS A 59 -8.29 10.76 -0.32
CA LYS A 59 -9.04 11.20 -1.51
C LYS A 59 -8.21 12.10 -2.42
N ALA A 60 -7.55 13.11 -1.85
CA ALA A 60 -6.70 14.02 -2.61
C ALA A 60 -5.53 13.30 -3.28
N GLY A 61 -4.85 12.41 -2.55
CA GLY A 61 -3.78 11.59 -3.11
C GLY A 61 -4.27 10.65 -4.22
N LEU A 62 -5.42 10.01 -4.02
CA LEU A 62 -6.02 9.12 -5.01
C LEU A 62 -6.40 9.86 -6.29
N ALA A 63 -7.01 11.04 -6.19
CA ALA A 63 -7.32 11.88 -7.33
C ALA A 63 -6.07 12.24 -8.13
N ALA A 64 -4.99 12.67 -7.47
CA ALA A 64 -3.73 13.01 -8.12
C ALA A 64 -3.06 11.80 -8.80
N LEU A 65 -3.11 10.62 -8.18
CA LEU A 65 -2.56 9.39 -8.77
C LEU A 65 -3.36 8.94 -10.00
N ILE A 66 -4.70 9.05 -9.95
CA ILE A 66 -5.58 8.74 -11.08
C ILE A 66 -5.34 9.71 -12.23
N GLU A 67 -5.19 11.01 -11.95
CA GLU A 67 -4.87 12.02 -12.96
C GLU A 67 -3.53 11.74 -13.67
N ALA A 68 -2.51 11.36 -12.91
CA ALA A 68 -1.22 10.96 -13.46
C ALA A 68 -1.34 9.71 -14.35
N GLY A 69 -2.08 8.71 -13.86
CA GLY A 69 -2.37 7.46 -14.54
C GLY A 69 -1.12 6.72 -15.07
N PRO A 70 -1.30 5.79 -16.02
CA PRO A 70 -0.20 5.00 -16.57
C PRO A 70 0.88 5.84 -17.27
N ARG A 71 0.50 6.98 -17.87
CA ARG A 71 1.47 7.89 -18.53
C ARG A 71 2.41 8.55 -17.53
N GLY A 72 1.95 8.79 -16.30
CA GLY A 72 2.78 9.22 -15.17
C GLY A 72 3.48 8.08 -14.43
N GLY A 73 3.41 6.84 -14.94
CA GLY A 73 3.98 5.65 -14.30
C GLY A 73 3.13 5.07 -13.16
N CYS A 74 1.92 5.60 -12.91
CA CYS A 74 0.99 5.05 -11.94
C CYS A 74 0.11 3.98 -12.59
N LEU A 75 0.58 2.73 -12.56
CA LEU A 75 -0.11 1.61 -13.21
C LEU A 75 -1.26 1.05 -12.37
N ARG A 76 -1.12 1.07 -11.04
CA ARG A 76 -2.10 0.50 -10.12
C ARG A 76 -2.03 1.18 -8.77
N VAL A 77 -3.19 1.42 -8.16
CA VAL A 77 -3.31 1.91 -6.78
C VAL A 77 -3.97 0.83 -5.92
N GLY A 78 -3.42 0.62 -4.73
CA GLY A 78 -3.97 -0.28 -3.73
C GLY A 78 -3.74 0.26 -2.32
N ALA A 79 -4.23 -0.45 -1.31
CA ALA A 79 -4.05 -0.07 0.09
C ALA A 79 -3.60 -1.29 0.92
N GLY A 80 -2.55 -1.10 1.72
CA GLY A 80 -2.11 -2.09 2.70
C GLY A 80 -3.14 -2.25 3.82
N ASN A 81 -3.33 -3.48 4.29
CA ASN A 81 -4.22 -3.78 5.41
C ASN A 81 -3.72 -5.01 6.20
N TYR A 82 -4.29 -5.23 7.38
CA TYR A 82 -3.96 -6.34 8.28
C TYR A 82 -5.14 -7.31 8.46
N GLY A 83 -5.90 -7.56 7.39
CA GLY A 83 -7.05 -8.48 7.43
C GLY A 83 -8.24 -7.99 8.26
N GLY A 84 -8.29 -6.68 8.57
CA GLY A 84 -9.38 -6.08 9.36
C GLY A 84 -9.30 -6.33 10.88
N GLN A 85 -8.27 -7.04 11.37
CA GLN A 85 -8.20 -7.48 12.76
C GLN A 85 -7.42 -6.56 13.71
N LEU A 86 -6.64 -5.60 13.17
CA LEU A 86 -5.71 -4.78 13.96
C LEU A 86 -6.15 -3.33 14.13
N GLY A 87 -6.60 -2.68 13.06
CA GLY A 87 -6.94 -1.26 13.05
C GLY A 87 -8.44 -1.02 13.28
N GLN A 88 -8.77 0.00 14.09
CA GLN A 88 -10.15 0.45 14.31
C GLN A 88 -10.76 1.12 13.06
N HIS A 89 -9.95 1.80 12.26
CA HIS A 89 -10.42 2.56 11.09
C HIS A 89 -10.11 1.82 9.80
N HIS A 90 -11.13 1.62 8.96
CA HIS A 90 -11.00 1.00 7.64
C HIS A 90 -11.40 2.02 6.57
N TYR A 91 -10.45 2.37 5.71
CA TYR A 91 -10.65 3.32 4.61
C TYR A 91 -10.72 2.55 3.30
N HIS A 92 -11.92 2.16 2.87
CA HIS A 92 -12.08 1.42 1.62
C HIS A 92 -11.92 2.38 0.43
N LEU A 93 -10.98 2.07 -0.47
CA LEU A 93 -10.68 2.92 -1.62
C LEU A 93 -11.90 3.22 -2.50
N LYS A 94 -12.81 2.25 -2.66
CA LYS A 94 -14.07 2.41 -3.41
C LYS A 94 -14.96 3.56 -2.91
N ASP A 95 -14.90 3.86 -1.61
CA ASP A 95 -15.69 4.92 -0.97
C ASP A 95 -14.95 6.28 -1.01
N LEU A 96 -13.71 6.28 -1.50
CA LEU A 96 -12.82 7.43 -1.60
C LEU A 96 -12.47 7.81 -3.04
N LEU A 97 -12.96 7.06 -4.03
CA LEU A 97 -12.83 7.42 -5.44
C LEU A 97 -13.54 8.77 -5.69
N PRO A 98 -12.96 9.64 -6.54
CA PRO A 98 -13.61 10.88 -6.95
C PRO A 98 -14.89 10.63 -7.75
#